data_AF-A0A1D7XV19-F1
#
_entry.id   AF-A0A1D7XV19-F1
#
_cell.length_a   1.000
_cell.length_b   1.000
_cell.length_c   1.000
_cell.angle_alpha   90.00
_cell.angle_beta   90.00
_cell.angle_gamma   90.00
#
_symmetry.space_group_name_H-M   'P 1'
#
loop_
_entity.id
_entity.type
_entity.pdbx_description
1 polymer ?
#
loop_
_entity_poly.entity_id
_entity_poly.type
_entity_poly.pdbx_seq_one_letter_code
_entity_poly.pdbx_strand_id
1 'polypeptide(L)'
;MPAWVTAAFALAVFGGLLGSVGLFLRKKWASFLFLGSFFAIVAQQFHSFFVQDFIEITIEKAIMPLLVLIIALYMIYYSRKSETEGLLI
;
A
#
# COMPACT_ATOMS: atom_id res chain seq x y z
N MET A 1 8.98 -15.22 11.31
CA MET A 1 8.65 -13.81 10.94
C MET A 1 7.84 -13.20 12.07
N PRO A 2 8.09 -11.96 12.47
CA PRO A 2 7.33 -11.32 13.55
C PRO A 2 5.85 -11.17 13.18
N ALA A 3 4.94 -11.41 14.14
CA ALA A 3 3.50 -11.33 13.90
C ALA A 3 3.05 -9.97 13.34
N TRP A 4 3.73 -8.88 13.75
CA TRP A 4 3.44 -7.54 13.27
C TRP A 4 3.79 -7.34 11.78
N VAL A 5 4.81 -8.03 11.25
CA VAL A 5 5.18 -7.97 9.82
C VAL A 5 4.14 -8.70 8.98
N THR A 6 3.65 -9.83 9.47
CA THR A 6 2.54 -10.57 8.83
C THR A 6 1.26 -9.75 8.84
N ALA A 7 0.96 -9.04 9.93
CA ALA A 7 -0.17 -8.12 9.99
C ALA A 7 -0.01 -6.94 9.01
N ALA A 8 1.19 -6.35 8.91
CA ALA A 8 1.47 -5.30 7.94
C ALA A 8 1.29 -5.79 6.49
N PHE A 9 1.77 -7.00 6.17
CA PHE A 9 1.52 -7.60 4.86
C PHE A 9 0.02 -7.77 4.58
N ALA A 10 -0.73 -8.32 5.54
CA ALA A 10 -2.16 -8.51 5.39
C ALA A 10 -2.88 -7.17 5.18
N LEU A 11 -2.54 -6.13 5.95
CA LEU A 11 -3.12 -4.80 5.80
C LEU A 11 -2.76 -4.15 4.45
N ALA A 12 -1.54 -4.35 3.97
CA ALA A 12 -1.13 -3.89 2.64
C ALA A 12 -1.99 -4.53 1.54
N VAL A 13 -2.15 -5.86 1.58
CA VAL A 13 -2.90 -6.63 0.57
C VAL A 13 -4.40 -6.35 0.66
N PHE A 14 -5.01 -6.54 1.83
CA PHE A 14 -6.45 -6.36 2.01
C PHE A 14 -6.85 -4.89 1.95
N GLY A 15 -6.03 -3.96 2.44
CA GLY A 15 -6.27 -2.53 2.28
C GLY A 15 -6.25 -2.11 0.82
N GLY A 16 -5.32 -2.62 0.02
CA GLY A 16 -5.31 -2.39 -1.43
C GLY A 16 -6.51 -3.01 -2.14
N LEU A 17 -6.88 -4.24 -1.79
CA LEU A 17 -8.03 -4.95 -2.37
C LEU A 17 -9.35 -4.24 -2.03
N LEU A 18 -9.61 -4.01 -0.75
CA LEU A 18 -10.83 -3.34 -0.28
C LEU A 18 -10.88 -1.89 -0.74
N GLY A 19 -9.74 -1.19 -0.82
CA GLY A 19 -9.65 0.14 -1.42
C GLY A 19 -10.05 0.13 -2.88
N SER A 20 -9.58 -0.86 -3.66
CA SER A 20 -9.95 -1.03 -5.08
C SER A 20 -11.44 -1.31 -5.26
N VAL A 21 -12.00 -2.19 -4.43
CA VAL A 21 -13.44 -2.48 -4.40
C VAL A 21 -14.22 -1.23 -4.01
N GLY A 22 -13.78 -0.51 -2.98
CA GLY A 22 -14.41 0.73 -2.53
C GLY A 22 -14.39 1.83 -3.61
N LEU A 23 -13.29 1.95 -4.35
CA LEU A 23 -13.15 2.87 -5.47
C LEU A 23 -14.11 2.52 -6.60
N PHE A 24 -14.24 1.23 -6.93
CA PHE A 24 -15.22 0.74 -7.92
C PHE A 24 -16.67 1.00 -7.49
N LEU A 25 -16.97 0.81 -6.19
CA LEU A 25 -18.25 1.12 -5.58
C LEU A 25 -18.47 2.62 -5.32
N ARG A 26 -17.54 3.48 -5.76
CA ARG A 26 -17.57 4.93 -5.60
C ARG A 26 -17.76 5.35 -4.14
N LYS A 27 -17.02 4.76 -3.21
CA LYS A 27 -17.17 5.06 -1.78
C LYS A 27 -15.96 5.82 -1.24
N LYS A 28 -16.22 6.83 -0.41
CA LYS A 28 -15.19 7.71 0.19
C LYS A 28 -14.21 6.98 1.12
N TRP A 29 -14.62 5.87 1.73
CA TRP A 29 -13.73 5.04 2.55
C TRP A 29 -12.56 4.38 1.78
N ALA A 30 -12.59 4.38 0.44
CA ALA A 30 -11.51 3.87 -0.39
C ALA A 30 -10.20 4.65 -0.18
N SER A 31 -10.29 5.98 -0.07
CA SER A 31 -9.15 6.87 0.19
C SER A 31 -8.43 6.49 1.49
N PHE A 32 -9.19 6.20 2.55
CA PHE A 32 -8.64 5.80 3.85
C PHE A 32 -7.97 4.42 3.80
N LEU A 33 -8.54 3.47 3.07
CA LEU A 33 -7.98 2.12 2.92
C LEU A 33 -6.67 2.12 2.13
N PHE A 34 -6.58 2.93 1.06
CA PHE A 34 -5.32 3.10 0.33
C PHE A 34 -4.24 3.79 1.16
N LEU A 35 -4.62 4.77 1.99
CA LEU A 35 -3.68 5.40 2.90
C LEU A 35 -3.15 4.40 3.95
N GLY A 36 -4.04 3.60 4.52
CA GLY A 36 -3.67 2.53 5.46
C GLY A 36 -2.79 1.47 4.84
N SER A 37 -3.09 1.01 3.63
CA SER A 37 -2.27 0.03 2.92
C SER A 37 -0.88 0.57 2.59
N PHE A 38 -0.77 1.86 2.23
CA PHE A 38 0.52 2.50 1.98
C PHE A 38 1.41 2.51 3.22
N PHE A 39 0.88 2.90 4.39
CA PHE A 39 1.66 2.83 5.64
C PHE A 39 2.09 1.40 5.99
N ALA A 40 1.22 0.42 5.73
CA ALA A 40 1.54 -0.98 5.94
C ALA A 40 2.67 -1.48 5.00
N ILE A 41 2.67 -1.05 3.73
CA ILE A 41 3.75 -1.31 2.78
C ILE A 41 5.06 -0.68 3.28
N VAL A 42 5.04 0.58 3.72
CA VAL A 42 6.24 1.27 4.24
C VAL A 42 6.80 0.54 5.45
N ALA A 43 5.95 0.14 6.40
CA ALA A 43 6.38 -0.63 7.58
C ALA A 43 6.98 -1.99 7.19
N GLN A 44 6.36 -2.68 6.23
CA GLN A 44 6.88 -3.95 5.71
C GLN A 44 8.24 -3.79 5.02
N GLN A 45 8.40 -2.77 4.17
CA GLN A 45 9.67 -2.49 3.50
C GLN A 45 10.76 -2.10 4.49
N PHE A 46 10.43 -1.33 5.52
CA PHE A 46 11.37 -0.97 6.57
C PHE A 46 11.91 -2.22 7.28
N HIS A 47 11.05 -3.17 7.62
CA HIS A 47 11.49 -4.45 8.16
C HIS A 47 12.41 -5.22 7.19
N SER A 48 12.01 -5.33 5.92
CA SER A 48 12.78 -6.07 4.91
C SER A 48 14.17 -5.48 4.65
N PHE A 49 14.31 -4.15 4.64
CA PHE A 49 15.59 -3.50 4.31
C PHE A 49 16.49 -3.20 5.51
N PHE A 50 15.91 -2.89 6.68
CA PHE A 50 16.68 -2.42 7.84
C PHE A 50 16.76 -3.42 8.99
N VAL A 51 15.80 -4.33 9.12
CA VAL A 51 15.76 -5.31 10.22
C VAL A 51 16.29 -6.67 9.78
N GLN A 52 16.22 -6.97 8.48
CA GLN A 52 16.70 -8.23 7.93
C GLN A 52 18.18 -8.11 7.55
N ASP A 53 19.06 -8.37 8.52
CA ASP A 53 20.54 -8.23 8.44
C ASP A 53 21.25 -8.98 7.29
N PHE A 54 20.52 -9.82 6.54
CA PHE A 54 21.08 -10.74 5.53
C PHE A 54 20.74 -10.39 4.08
N ILE A 55 20.02 -9.30 3.81
CA ILE A 55 19.65 -8.95 2.43
C ILE A 55 20.69 -8.00 1.85
N GLU A 56 21.57 -8.55 1.03
CA GLU A 56 22.33 -7.76 0.06
C GLU A 56 21.33 -7.05 -0.87
N ILE A 57 21.25 -5.73 -0.76
CA ILE A 57 20.32 -4.89 -1.52
C ILE A 57 20.83 -4.81 -2.96
N THR A 58 20.41 -5.75 -3.79
CA THR A 58 20.62 -5.73 -5.23
C THR A 58 19.51 -4.93 -5.91
N ILE A 59 19.83 -4.25 -7.02
CA ILE A 59 18.85 -3.49 -7.83
C ILE A 59 17.64 -4.37 -8.17
N GLU A 60 17.84 -5.62 -8.58
CA GLU A 60 16.77 -6.57 -8.91
C GLU A 60 15.77 -6.78 -7.77
N LYS A 61 16.26 -6.86 -6.53
CA LYS A 61 15.43 -7.06 -5.33
C LYS A 61 14.69 -5.79 -4.90
N ALA A 62 15.18 -4.62 -5.29
CA ALA A 62 14.57 -3.34 -4.96
C ALA A 62 13.47 -2.91 -5.96
N ILE A 63 13.47 -3.42 -7.19
CA ILE A 63 12.52 -3.01 -8.24
C ILE A 63 11.06 -3.25 -7.83
N MET A 64 10.73 -4.46 -7.37
CA MET A 64 9.35 -4.79 -6.97
C MET A 64 8.85 -3.95 -5.78
N PRO A 65 9.61 -3.85 -4.67
CA PRO A 65 9.33 -2.88 -3.60
C PRO A 65 9.03 -1.47 -4.06
N LEU A 66 9.86 -0.95 -4.97
CA LEU A 66 9.73 0.41 -5.49
C LEU A 66 8.47 0.57 -6.34
N LEU A 67 8.19 -0.39 -7.22
CA LEU A 67 6.98 -0.40 -8.04
C LEU A 67 5.72 -0.43 -7.17
N VAL A 68 5.70 -1.24 -6.12
CA VAL A 68 4.57 -1.32 -5.19
C VAL A 68 4.32 0.03 -4.52
N LEU A 69 5.38 0.73 -4.08
CA LEU A 69 5.26 2.08 -3.51
C LEU A 69 4.71 3.09 -4.52
N ILE A 70 5.20 3.07 -5.77
CA ILE A 70 4.73 3.96 -6.84
C ILE A 70 3.25 3.72 -7.13
N ILE A 71 2.84 2.45 -7.25
CA ILE A 71 1.44 2.08 -7.50
C ILE A 71 0.56 2.51 -6.33
N ALA A 72 0.99 2.28 -5.09
CA ALA A 72 0.23 2.67 -3.91
C ALA A 72 0.04 4.21 -3.84
N LEU A 73 1.09 4.99 -4.12
CA LEU A 73 0.99 6.45 -4.23
C LEU A 73 0.03 6.88 -5.33
N TYR A 74 0.11 6.24 -6.50
CA TYR A 74 -0.80 6.53 -7.61
C TYR A 74 -2.26 6.24 -7.24
N MET A 75 -2.54 5.13 -6.54
CA MET A 75 -3.90 4.82 -6.08
C MET A 75 -4.43 5.81 -5.04
N ILE A 76 -3.59 6.27 -4.12
CA ILE A 76 -3.96 7.34 -3.18
C ILE A 76 -4.29 8.63 -3.95
N TYR A 77 -3.44 9.02 -4.90
CA TYR A 77 -3.69 10.21 -5.72
C TYR A 77 -5.00 10.08 -6.51
N TYR A 78 -5.19 8.95 -7.19
CA TYR A 78 -6.37 8.70 -8.01
C TYR A 78 -7.66 8.69 -7.18
N SER A 79 -7.67 8.00 -6.03
CA SER A 79 -8.83 7.97 -5.13
C SER A 79 -9.19 9.36 -4.60
N ARG A 80 -8.21 10.16 -4.17
CA ARG A 80 -8.44 11.56 -3.73
C ARG A 80 -8.93 12.46 -4.86
N LYS A 81 -8.41 12.27 -6.06
CA LYS A 81 -8.88 13.00 -7.25
C LYS A 81 -10.35 12.66 -7.54
N SER A 82 -10.71 11.37 -7.54
CA SER A 82 -12.10 10.94 -7.69
C SER A 82 -13.02 11.45 -6.59
N GLU A 83 -12.51 11.62 -5.36
CA GLU A 83 -13.26 12.22 -4.26
C GLU A 83 -13.53 13.72 -4.52
N THR A 84 -12.53 14.45 -5.01
CA THR A 84 -12.62 15.88 -5.30
C THR A 84 -13.53 16.17 -6.49
N GLU A 85 -13.53 15.27 -7.49
CA GLU A 85 -14.39 15.34 -8.67
C GLU A 85 -15.86 14.97 -8.37
N GLY A 86 -16.19 14.62 -7.13
CA GLY A 86 -17.55 14.21 -6.73
C GLY A 86 -17.94 12.82 -7.26
N LEU A 87 -16.99 12.05 -7.77
CA LEU A 87 -17.21 10.69 -8.28
C LEU A 87 -17.38 9.67 -7.15
N LEU A 88 -16.89 9.98 -5.94
CA LEU A 88 -17.12 9.18 -4.72
C LEU A 88 -18.30 9.72 -3.91
N ILE A 89 -19.24 8.82 -3.61
CA ILE A 89 -20.53 9.03 -2.95
C ILE A 89 -20.42 8.65 -1.47
#